data_AF-A0A6A0QX30-F1
#
_entry.id   AF-A0A6A0QX30-F1
#
_cell.length_a   1.000
_cell.length_b   1.000
_cell.length_c   1.000
_cell.angle_alpha   90.00
_cell.angle_beta   90.00
_cell.angle_gamma   90.00
#
_symmetry.space_group_name_H-M   'P 1'
#
loop_
_entity.id
_entity.type
_entity.pdbx_description
1 polymer ?
#
loop_
_entity_poly.entity_id
_entity_poly.type
_entity_poly.pdbx_seq_one_letter_code
_entity_poly.pdbx_strand_id
1 'polypeptide(L)'
;MEYSESDVTEIDIDGDGVADGIRAVRTEVREIDIDGDGIADIVETTTIEETAIDVDGDGVADIITTVETSEVVMDVDGDGIADSVDITEVRTVAHDLDGDGVPEVMRTDVITASGIDPDQDGKLQDVQTDGARIYGLDTTGDGNIDEVVVEELEVEVVDE
;
A
#
# COMPACT_ATOMS: atom_id res chain seq x y z
N MET A 1 6.38 -9.26 -19.31
CA MET A 1 6.14 -7.89 -19.80
C MET A 1 6.27 -6.92 -18.62
N GLU A 2 6.44 -5.62 -18.84
CA GLU A 2 6.36 -4.61 -17.77
C GLU A 2 5.60 -3.40 -18.29
N TYR A 3 4.66 -2.87 -17.51
CA TYR A 3 3.94 -1.65 -17.81
C TYR A 3 3.54 -0.90 -16.54
N SER A 4 3.28 0.39 -16.68
CA SER A 4 2.86 1.24 -15.56
C SER A 4 1.79 2.25 -15.99
N GLU A 5 0.88 2.56 -15.09
CA GLU A 5 -0.14 3.60 -15.23
C GLU A 5 -0.06 4.57 -14.05
N SER A 6 -0.43 5.82 -14.26
CA SER A 6 -0.45 6.83 -13.20
C SER A 6 -1.59 7.82 -13.40
N ASP A 7 -2.28 8.15 -12.33
CA ASP A 7 -3.35 9.14 -12.28
C ASP A 7 -3.11 10.13 -11.14
N VAL A 8 -3.49 11.39 -11.38
CA VAL A 8 -3.40 12.46 -10.38
C VAL A 8 -4.71 13.22 -10.34
N THR A 9 -5.26 13.40 -9.15
CA THR A 9 -6.52 14.11 -8.90
C THR A 9 -6.33 15.16 -7.81
N GLU A 10 -6.88 16.35 -8.04
CA GLU A 10 -6.99 17.39 -7.03
C GLU A 10 -8.14 17.08 -6.06
N ILE A 11 -7.95 17.45 -4.80
CA ILE A 11 -8.94 17.32 -3.73
C ILE A 11 -9.31 18.73 -3.29
N ASP A 12 -10.60 19.06 -3.34
CA ASP A 12 -11.20 20.31 -2.85
C ASP A 12 -12.23 19.91 -1.79
N ILE A 13 -11.82 20.02 -0.52
CA ILE A 13 -12.55 19.59 0.67
C ILE A 13 -13.65 20.61 1.00
N ASP A 14 -13.38 21.90 0.86
CA ASP A 14 -14.30 22.96 1.26
C ASP A 14 -15.20 23.48 0.13
N GLY A 15 -14.88 23.14 -1.12
CA GLY A 15 -15.66 23.44 -2.31
C GLY A 15 -15.52 24.87 -2.82
N ASP A 16 -14.45 25.59 -2.44
CA ASP A 16 -14.23 26.96 -2.87
C ASP A 16 -13.61 27.08 -4.28
N GLY A 17 -13.21 25.96 -4.87
CA GLY A 17 -12.58 25.87 -6.19
C GLY A 17 -11.06 25.99 -6.19
N VAL A 18 -10.43 25.99 -5.02
CA VAL A 18 -9.00 25.80 -4.79
C VAL A 18 -8.78 24.38 -4.27
N ALA A 19 -7.71 23.73 -4.72
CA ALA A 19 -7.39 22.40 -4.23
C ALA A 19 -6.72 22.50 -2.85
N ASP A 20 -7.28 21.81 -1.86
CA ASP A 20 -6.71 21.57 -0.53
C ASP A 20 -5.71 20.41 -0.54
N GLY A 21 -5.69 19.62 -1.61
CA GLY A 21 -4.80 18.47 -1.67
C GLY A 21 -4.68 17.82 -3.03
N ILE A 22 -3.80 16.83 -3.07
CA ILE A 22 -3.51 16.04 -4.27
C ILE A 22 -3.51 14.57 -3.87
N ARG A 23 -4.13 13.75 -4.71
CA ARG A 23 -3.99 12.29 -4.68
C ARG A 23 -3.32 11.85 -5.98
N ALA A 24 -2.26 11.07 -5.86
CA ALA A 24 -1.58 10.41 -6.96
C ALA A 24 -1.67 8.90 -6.77
N VAL A 25 -2.01 8.17 -7.83
CA VAL A 25 -2.01 6.71 -7.85
C VAL A 25 -1.08 6.27 -8.98
N ARG A 26 -0.21 5.31 -8.71
CA ARG A 26 0.65 4.67 -9.71
C ARG A 26 0.53 3.17 -9.55
N THR A 27 0.30 2.48 -10.65
CA THR A 27 0.30 1.01 -10.69
C THR A 27 1.39 0.55 -11.64
N GLU A 28 2.17 -0.43 -11.20
CA GLU A 28 3.19 -1.12 -11.97
C GLU A 28 2.85 -2.60 -12.03
N VAL A 29 2.93 -3.18 -13.22
CA VAL A 29 2.69 -4.62 -13.43
C VAL A 29 3.89 -5.21 -14.13
N ARG A 30 4.36 -6.33 -13.60
CA ARG A 30 5.43 -7.15 -14.16
C ARG A 30 4.97 -8.58 -14.33
N GLU A 31 5.03 -9.04 -15.56
CA GLU A 31 4.65 -10.40 -15.97
C GLU A 31 5.89 -11.21 -16.32
N ILE A 32 5.97 -12.44 -15.85
CA ILE A 32 7.06 -13.37 -16.12
C ILE A 32 6.45 -14.64 -16.72
N ASP A 33 6.92 -14.98 -17.92
CA ASP A 33 6.60 -16.20 -18.66
C ASP A 33 7.85 -17.10 -18.59
N ILE A 34 7.76 -18.15 -17.79
CA ILE A 34 8.82 -19.10 -17.43
C ILE A 34 9.02 -20.10 -18.56
N ASP A 35 7.94 -20.57 -19.19
CA ASP A 35 7.99 -21.67 -20.15
C ASP A 35 8.00 -21.22 -21.63
N GLY A 36 7.68 -19.95 -21.87
CA GLY A 36 7.77 -19.26 -23.15
C GLY A 36 6.57 -19.49 -24.06
N ASP A 37 5.42 -19.90 -23.53
CA ASP A 37 4.22 -20.15 -24.33
C ASP A 37 3.43 -18.86 -24.68
N GLY A 38 3.79 -17.73 -24.05
CA GLY A 38 3.18 -16.42 -24.24
C GLY A 38 2.11 -16.06 -23.20
N ILE A 39 1.87 -16.90 -22.21
CA ILE A 39 1.07 -16.66 -21.01
C ILE A 39 2.02 -16.43 -19.83
N ALA A 40 1.68 -15.52 -18.93
CA ALA A 40 2.52 -15.24 -17.78
C ALA A 40 2.21 -16.23 -16.65
N ASP A 41 3.22 -16.95 -16.17
CA ASP A 41 3.11 -17.79 -14.97
C ASP A 41 3.15 -16.98 -13.68
N ILE A 42 3.76 -15.78 -13.71
CA ILE A 42 3.84 -14.90 -12.54
C ILE A 42 3.44 -13.49 -12.94
N VAL A 43 2.53 -12.92 -12.16
CA VAL A 43 2.11 -11.52 -12.27
C VAL A 43 2.38 -10.82 -10.94
N GLU A 44 3.31 -9.87 -10.97
CA GLU A 44 3.60 -8.97 -9.86
C GLU A 44 2.90 -7.63 -10.13
N THR A 45 2.06 -7.17 -9.22
CA THR A 45 1.38 -5.87 -9.30
C THR A 45 1.70 -5.03 -8.07
N THR A 46 2.24 -3.84 -8.26
CA THR A 46 2.46 -2.87 -7.17
C THR A 46 1.65 -1.61 -7.46
N THR A 47 0.79 -1.22 -6.53
CA THR A 47 0.04 0.04 -6.57
C THR A 47 0.47 0.93 -5.42
N ILE A 48 0.90 2.15 -5.73
CA ILE A 48 1.26 3.18 -4.76
C ILE A 48 0.24 4.31 -4.88
N GLU A 49 -0.42 4.63 -3.78
CA GLU A 49 -1.31 5.76 -3.64
C GLU A 49 -0.73 6.75 -2.62
N GLU A 50 -0.52 7.99 -3.05
CA GLU A 50 -0.07 9.07 -2.19
C GLU A 50 -1.14 10.16 -2.14
N THR A 51 -1.52 10.59 -0.94
CA THR A 51 -2.43 11.71 -0.72
C THR A 51 -1.76 12.72 0.19
N ALA A 52 -1.68 13.96 -0.26
CA ALA A 52 -1.19 15.10 0.53
C ALA A 52 -2.33 16.11 0.68
N ILE A 53 -2.63 16.51 1.92
CA ILE A 53 -3.67 17.47 2.27
C ILE A 53 -3.05 18.62 3.05
N ASP A 54 -3.33 19.85 2.62
CA ASP A 54 -3.10 21.12 3.28
C ASP A 54 -4.44 21.58 3.89
N VAL A 55 -4.57 21.49 5.21
CA VAL A 55 -5.80 21.72 5.95
C VAL A 55 -5.99 23.20 6.27
N ASP A 56 -4.91 23.96 6.43
CA ASP A 56 -4.97 25.37 6.83
C ASP A 56 -4.73 26.37 5.69
N GLY A 57 -4.34 25.86 4.51
CA GLY A 57 -4.21 26.59 3.26
C GLY A 57 -2.95 27.44 3.17
N ASP A 58 -1.91 27.11 3.95
CA ASP A 58 -0.65 27.87 3.94
C ASP A 58 0.33 27.44 2.84
N GLY A 59 0.02 26.35 2.14
CA GLY A 59 0.80 25.76 1.05
C GLY A 59 1.71 24.61 1.49
N VAL A 60 1.66 24.18 2.75
CA VAL A 60 2.36 23.02 3.30
C VAL A 60 1.34 21.92 3.60
N ALA A 61 1.69 20.67 3.29
CA ALA A 61 0.79 19.55 3.56
C ALA A 61 0.88 19.13 5.03
N ASP A 62 -0.20 19.32 5.78
CA ASP A 62 -0.34 18.86 7.17
C ASP A 62 -0.41 17.33 7.28
N ILE A 63 -0.94 16.67 6.25
CA ILE A 63 -1.20 15.23 6.27
C ILE A 63 -0.73 14.59 4.98
N ILE A 64 0.17 13.61 5.11
CA ILE A 64 0.60 12.77 3.99
C ILE A 64 0.21 11.33 4.31
N THR A 65 -0.53 10.71 3.40
CA THR A 65 -0.86 9.28 3.45
C THR A 65 -0.27 8.59 2.23
N THR A 66 0.51 7.54 2.46
CA THR A 66 1.02 6.64 1.42
C THR A 66 0.48 5.24 1.66
N VAL A 67 -0.12 4.63 0.64
CA VAL A 67 -0.55 3.23 0.66
C VAL A 67 0.16 2.53 -0.49
N GLU A 68 0.98 1.53 -0.18
CA GLU A 68 1.61 0.65 -1.15
C GLU A 68 1.02 -0.74 -1.01
N THR A 69 0.40 -1.25 -2.06
CA THR A 69 -0.09 -2.62 -2.15
C THR A 69 0.71 -3.36 -3.21
N SER A 70 1.39 -4.43 -2.80
CA SER A 70 2.09 -5.35 -3.70
C SER A 70 1.40 -6.72 -3.67
N GLU A 71 1.08 -7.24 -4.84
CA GLU A 71 0.46 -8.54 -5.05
C GLU A 71 1.32 -9.37 -6.00
N VAL A 72 1.52 -10.65 -5.67
CA VAL A 72 2.18 -11.63 -6.53
C VAL A 72 1.22 -12.79 -6.70
N VAL A 73 0.83 -13.04 -7.95
CA VAL A 73 0.00 -14.19 -8.34
C VAL A 73 0.88 -15.14 -9.16
N MET A 74 0.84 -16.43 -8.82
CA MET A 74 1.52 -17.47 -9.59
C MET A 74 0.53 -18.51 -10.11
N ASP A 75 0.68 -18.91 -11.37
CA ASP A 75 -0.03 -19.97 -12.09
C ASP A 75 1.04 -20.76 -12.86
N VAL A 76 1.65 -21.74 -12.21
CA VAL A 76 2.87 -22.42 -12.70
C VAL A 76 2.54 -23.51 -13.72
N ASP A 77 1.30 -23.98 -13.76
CA ASP A 77 0.88 -25.00 -14.72
C ASP A 77 0.04 -24.44 -15.89
N GLY A 78 -0.27 -23.16 -15.87
CA GLY A 78 -0.84 -22.39 -16.98
C GLY A 78 -2.30 -22.73 -17.23
N ASP A 79 -3.02 -23.24 -16.24
CA ASP A 79 -4.43 -23.62 -16.38
C ASP A 79 -5.40 -22.42 -16.21
N GLY A 80 -4.86 -21.27 -15.81
CA GLY A 80 -5.58 -20.02 -15.56
C GLY A 80 -6.10 -19.87 -14.13
N ILE A 81 -5.73 -20.79 -13.23
CA ILE A 81 -6.03 -20.75 -11.80
C ILE A 81 -4.73 -20.46 -11.05
N ALA A 82 -4.79 -19.53 -10.11
CA ALA A 82 -3.62 -19.19 -9.31
C ALA A 82 -3.27 -20.33 -8.34
N ASP A 83 -2.07 -20.89 -8.47
CA ASP A 83 -1.47 -21.83 -7.51
C ASP A 83 -1.17 -21.14 -6.17
N SER A 84 -0.82 -19.85 -6.20
CA SER A 84 -0.54 -19.07 -5.00
C SER A 84 -0.75 -17.58 -5.19
N VAL A 85 -1.13 -16.91 -4.11
CA VAL A 85 -1.27 -15.45 -4.04
C VAL A 85 -0.60 -14.94 -2.77
N ASP A 86 0.28 -13.96 -2.92
CA ASP A 86 0.91 -13.21 -1.84
C ASP A 86 0.56 -11.73 -1.97
N ILE A 87 0.09 -11.11 -0.88
CA ILE A 87 -0.29 -9.70 -0.83
C ILE A 87 0.43 -9.05 0.35
N THR A 88 0.99 -7.86 0.13
CA THR A 88 1.51 -6.98 1.17
C THR A 88 0.91 -5.59 0.98
N GLU A 89 0.32 -5.04 2.03
CA GLU A 89 -0.11 -3.65 2.08
C GLU A 89 0.69 -2.91 3.16
N VAL A 90 1.29 -1.79 2.79
CA VAL A 90 1.97 -0.87 3.70
C VAL A 90 1.26 0.47 3.63
N ARG A 91 0.67 0.89 4.75
CA ARG A 91 -0.01 2.18 4.88
C ARG A 91 0.70 3.06 5.88
N THR A 92 1.26 4.17 5.40
CA THR A 92 1.89 5.21 6.22
C THR A 92 1.00 6.45 6.27
N VAL A 93 0.78 6.99 7.45
CA VAL A 93 0.15 8.30 7.66
C VAL A 93 1.11 9.15 8.48
N ALA A 94 1.49 10.30 7.96
CA ALA A 94 2.34 11.29 8.60
C ALA A 94 1.55 12.58 8.84
N HIS A 95 1.74 13.17 10.02
CA HIS A 95 1.12 14.42 10.44
C HIS A 95 2.21 15.44 10.78
N ASP A 96 2.20 16.55 10.07
CA ASP A 96 2.90 17.79 10.40
C ASP A 96 1.92 18.64 11.23
N LEU A 97 2.27 18.87 12.50
CA LEU A 97 1.40 19.51 13.48
C LEU A 97 1.71 20.98 13.69
N ASP A 98 2.88 21.44 13.27
CA ASP A 98 3.31 22.83 13.43
C ASP A 98 3.52 23.60 12.11
N GLY A 99 3.36 22.91 10.98
CA GLY A 99 3.33 23.47 9.63
C GLY A 99 4.72 23.81 9.09
N ASP A 100 5.79 23.22 9.64
CA ASP A 100 7.15 23.53 9.21
C ASP A 100 7.64 22.67 8.02
N GLY A 101 6.83 21.71 7.59
CA GLY A 101 7.08 20.75 6.52
C GLY A 101 7.69 19.42 6.99
N VAL A 102 7.81 19.21 8.31
CA VAL A 102 8.35 18.00 8.92
C VAL A 102 7.26 17.34 9.77
N PRO A 103 6.94 16.05 9.53
CA PRO A 103 5.94 15.37 10.37
C PRO A 103 6.46 14.99 11.76
N GLU A 104 5.75 15.38 12.81
CA GLU A 104 6.04 14.94 14.19
C GLU A 104 5.54 13.54 14.50
N VAL A 105 4.47 13.10 13.82
CA VAL A 105 3.80 11.83 14.11
C VAL A 105 3.62 11.03 12.85
N MET A 106 4.12 9.80 12.88
CA MET A 106 3.96 8.83 11.80
C MET A 106 3.31 7.55 12.34
N ARG A 107 2.39 6.98 11.57
CA ARG A 107 1.84 5.63 11.79
C ARG A 107 2.00 4.82 10.52
N THR A 108 2.66 3.67 10.61
CA THR A 108 2.79 2.70 9.52
C THR A 108 2.09 1.41 9.92
N ASP A 109 1.11 1.00 9.14
CA ASP A 109 0.48 -0.32 9.23
C ASP A 109 1.05 -1.19 8.11
N VAL A 110 1.56 -2.37 8.44
CA VAL A 110 2.01 -3.39 7.49
C VAL A 110 1.10 -4.60 7.65
N ILE A 111 0.48 -5.05 6.58
CA ILE A 111 -0.38 -6.23 6.56
C ILE A 111 0.12 -7.14 5.44
N THR A 112 0.29 -8.42 5.73
CA THR A 112 0.62 -9.43 4.74
C THR A 112 -0.44 -10.52 4.74
N ALA A 113 -0.79 -11.01 3.56
CA ALA A 113 -1.65 -12.17 3.37
C ALA A 113 -1.01 -13.10 2.34
N SER A 114 -1.11 -14.40 2.55
CA SER A 114 -0.65 -15.41 1.59
C SER A 114 -1.60 -16.60 1.57
N GLY A 115 -1.70 -17.27 0.45
CA GLY A 115 -2.50 -18.49 0.30
C GLY A 115 -2.06 -19.31 -0.91
N ILE A 116 -2.42 -20.60 -0.91
CA ILE A 116 -2.08 -21.55 -1.98
C ILE A 116 -3.33 -22.32 -2.43
N ASP A 117 -3.44 -22.69 -3.69
CA ASP A 117 -4.50 -23.57 -4.19
C ASP A 117 -3.92 -24.93 -4.65
N PRO A 118 -3.68 -25.87 -3.72
CA PRO A 118 -3.03 -27.13 -4.06
C PRO A 118 -3.94 -28.11 -4.80
N ASP A 119 -5.26 -27.90 -4.85
CA ASP A 119 -6.20 -28.77 -5.56
C ASP A 119 -6.80 -28.15 -6.83
N GLN A 120 -6.39 -26.92 -7.16
CA GLN A 120 -6.71 -26.18 -8.39
C GLN A 120 -8.22 -26.05 -8.57
N ASP A 121 -8.94 -25.81 -7.47
CA ASP A 121 -10.39 -25.62 -7.48
C ASP A 121 -10.82 -24.14 -7.56
N GLY A 122 -9.84 -23.24 -7.57
CA GLY A 122 -9.98 -21.79 -7.59
C GLY A 122 -10.09 -21.17 -6.20
N LYS A 123 -9.80 -21.91 -5.13
CA LYS A 123 -9.89 -21.43 -3.75
C LYS A 123 -8.57 -21.60 -3.03
N LEU A 124 -8.09 -20.49 -2.49
CA LEU A 124 -6.92 -20.49 -1.63
C LEU A 124 -7.19 -21.25 -0.33
N GLN A 125 -6.23 -22.08 0.02
CA GLN A 125 -6.08 -22.87 1.22
C GLN A 125 -4.82 -22.39 1.96
N ASP A 126 -4.66 -22.82 3.22
CA ASP A 126 -3.54 -22.43 4.09
C ASP A 126 -3.31 -20.92 4.16
N VAL A 127 -4.41 -20.15 4.13
CA VAL A 127 -4.37 -18.68 4.17
C VAL A 127 -3.75 -18.23 5.48
N GLN A 128 -2.69 -17.44 5.37
CA GLN A 128 -1.96 -16.87 6.48
C GLN A 128 -1.98 -15.35 6.38
N THR A 129 -2.23 -14.71 7.51
CA THR A 129 -2.21 -13.26 7.65
C THR A 129 -1.33 -12.85 8.81
N ASP A 130 -0.60 -11.77 8.63
CA ASP A 130 0.20 -11.14 9.68
C ASP A 130 0.06 -9.62 9.56
N GLY A 131 0.26 -8.92 10.66
CA GLY A 131 0.18 -7.47 10.66
C GLY A 131 0.92 -6.83 11.81
N ALA A 132 1.48 -5.66 11.53
CA ALA A 132 2.14 -4.84 12.53
C ALA A 132 1.76 -3.37 12.33
N ARG A 133 1.59 -2.67 13.44
CA ARG A 133 1.44 -1.23 13.50
C ARG A 133 2.66 -0.62 14.17
N ILE A 134 3.22 0.39 13.54
CA ILE A 134 4.42 1.08 13.97
C ILE A 134 4.08 2.56 14.11
N TYR A 135 4.35 3.14 15.27
CA TYR A 135 4.31 4.58 15.47
C TYR A 135 5.73 5.13 15.55
N GLY A 136 5.99 6.22 14.84
CA GLY A 136 7.18 7.04 14.99
C GLY A 136 6.78 8.41 15.54
N LEU A 137 7.47 8.87 16.57
CA LEU A 137 7.28 10.20 17.16
C LEU A 137 8.60 10.97 17.10
N ASP A 138 8.59 12.15 16.47
CA ASP A 138 9.61 13.18 16.68
C ASP A 138 9.12 14.09 17.80
N THR A 139 9.75 13.96 18.97
CA THR A 139 9.39 14.71 20.18
C THR A 139 10.23 15.98 20.33
N THR A 140 11.27 16.13 19.51
CA THR A 140 12.21 17.25 19.56
C THR A 140 11.98 18.26 18.45
N GLY A 141 11.29 17.89 17.38
CA GLY A 141 11.04 18.71 16.18
C GLY A 141 12.34 18.93 15.39
N ASP A 142 13.20 17.91 15.30
CA ASP A 142 14.46 17.99 14.57
C ASP A 142 14.46 17.19 13.24
N GLY A 143 13.32 16.57 12.94
CA GLY A 143 13.06 15.73 11.77
C GLY A 143 13.53 14.29 11.92
N ASN A 144 14.00 13.88 13.09
CA ASN A 144 14.33 12.49 13.39
C ASN A 144 13.32 11.90 14.38
N ILE A 145 12.94 10.65 14.11
CA ILE A 145 12.10 9.90 15.04
C ILE A 145 12.89 9.59 16.32
N ASP A 146 12.39 10.08 17.45
CA ASP A 146 12.93 9.86 18.79
C ASP A 146 12.42 8.56 19.40
N GLU A 147 11.14 8.26 19.19
CA GLU A 147 10.44 7.14 19.79
C GLU A 147 9.72 6.29 18.74
N VAL A 148 9.90 4.97 18.85
CA VAL A 148 9.21 3.98 18.01
C VAL A 148 8.43 3.02 18.90
N VAL A 149 7.13 2.88 18.62
CA VAL A 149 6.24 1.92 19.28
C VAL A 149 5.74 0.93 18.24
N VAL A 150 5.81 -0.37 18.54
CA VAL A 150 5.32 -1.43 17.65
C VAL A 150 4.23 -2.22 18.36
N GLU A 151 3.12 -2.45 17.66
CA GLU A 151 1.98 -3.25 18.08
C GLU A 151 1.75 -4.34 17.02
N GLU A 152 1.60 -5.60 17.45
CA GLU A 152 1.13 -6.66 16.55
C GLU A 152 -0.37 -6.45 16.29
N LEU A 153 -0.78 -6.59 15.02
CA LEU A 153 -2.17 -6.53 14.62
C LEU A 153 -2.68 -7.96 14.47
N GLU A 154 -3.73 -8.29 15.21
CA GLU A 154 -4.48 -9.53 14.95
C GLU A 154 -5.28 -9.33 13.65
N VAL A 155 -4.82 -9.98 12.58
CA VAL A 155 -5.52 -10.03 11.29
C VAL A 155 -6.26 -11.37 11.23
N GLU A 156 -7.60 -11.32 11.27
CA GLU A 156 -8.44 -12.51 11.09
C GLU A 156 -8.83 -12.68 9.62
N VAL A 157 -8.65 -13.90 9.11
CA VAL A 157 -9.24 -14.32 7.83
C VAL A 157 -10.73 -14.55 8.08
N VAL A 158 -11.58 -13.78 7.41
CA VAL A 158 -13.04 -13.96 7.45
C VAL A 158 -13.43 -14.79 6.25
N ASP A 159 -13.78 -16.06 6.47
CA ASP A 159 -14.42 -16.89 5.44
C ASP A 159 -15.86 -16.40 5.21
N GLU A 160 -16.19 -15.94 4.00
CA GLU A 160 -17.58 -15.70 3.55
C GLU A 160 -18.24 -16.94 2.92
#